data_AF-A0ABD1C783-F1
#
_entry.id   AF-A0ABD1C783-F1
#
_cell.length_a   1.000
_cell.length_b   1.000
_cell.length_c   1.000
_cell.angle_alpha   90.00
_cell.angle_beta   90.00
_cell.angle_gamma   90.00
#
_symmetry.space_group_name_H-M   'P 1'
#
loop_
_entity.id
_entity.type
_entity.pdbx_description
1 polymer ?
#
loop_
_entity_poly.entity_id
_entity_poly.type
_entity_poly.pdbx_seq_one_letter_code
_entity_poly.pdbx_strand_id
1 'polypeptide(L)'
;MKAVLMWTISDLPAYGMLSGWTRHGRLSSLYCLGRTDAFQLKYGRKTSWFDCHRRFLIIRDAYRRNKTLFRRNTIVHALPPVYLTGEELEAQIDHYGAQETVKRGGNWHTPRNMPDGYGEHHHWHKKSIFWELPYWKDHLLRHNLDVMHIEKNFFDNIMHTILNVAERTKDSKNSMLDLPAICKRSELHITDDGEIPFPIFRMESNAKAALFCWVKEDVKFPDGYVSNLSKCVEEAQKFKGMKSHDCHVFMQRLLPFALTELLPEKVNEALAGIGAFFRDLCTRTDESRK
;
A
#
# COMPACT_ATOMS: atom_id res chain seq x y z
N MET A 1 23.05 -14.11 29.81
CA MET A 1 22.40 -13.03 29.03
C MET A 1 21.01 -13.51 28.65
N LYS A 2 19.94 -12.78 29.00
CA LYS A 2 18.58 -13.09 28.52
C LYS A 2 18.25 -12.10 27.39
N ALA A 3 17.83 -12.59 26.24
CA ALA A 3 17.40 -11.77 25.11
C ALA A 3 15.88 -11.90 24.94
N VAL A 4 15.23 -10.80 24.56
CA VAL A 4 13.78 -10.74 24.31
C VAL A 4 13.57 -10.21 22.90
N LEU A 5 12.75 -10.90 22.11
CA LEU A 5 12.33 -10.43 20.79
C LEU A 5 11.09 -9.54 20.95
N MET A 6 11.23 -8.23 20.79
CA MET A 6 10.11 -7.30 20.94
C MET A 6 9.14 -7.33 19.75
N TRP A 7 9.67 -7.27 18.52
CA TRP A 7 8.91 -7.32 17.29
C TRP A 7 9.82 -7.62 16.09
N THR A 8 9.23 -7.95 14.94
CA THR A 8 9.93 -8.02 13.67
C THR A 8 9.65 -6.78 12.82
N ILE A 9 10.61 -6.34 11.98
CA ILE A 9 10.37 -5.32 10.94
C ILE A 9 10.62 -5.98 9.58
N SER A 10 9.64 -5.95 8.68
CA SER A 10 9.75 -6.63 7.39
C SER A 10 8.83 -6.00 6.34
N ASP A 11 9.10 -6.26 5.06
CA ASP A 11 8.14 -5.93 4.01
C ASP A 11 6.87 -6.80 4.10
N LEU A 12 5.86 -6.51 3.26
CA LEU A 12 4.57 -7.21 3.30
C LEU A 12 4.70 -8.71 2.97
N PRO A 13 5.47 -9.15 1.95
CA PRO A 13 5.70 -10.56 1.69
C PRO A 13 6.38 -11.29 2.86
N ALA A 14 7.49 -10.77 3.39
CA ALA A 14 8.19 -11.38 4.51
C ALA A 14 7.32 -11.38 5.78
N TYR A 15 6.49 -10.36 5.99
CA TYR A 15 5.52 -10.36 7.08
C TYR A 15 4.57 -11.57 7.01
N GLY A 16 4.13 -11.96 5.81
CA GLY A 16 3.33 -13.17 5.64
C GLY A 16 4.04 -14.44 6.08
N MET A 17 5.33 -14.54 5.76
CA MET A 17 6.18 -15.64 6.19
C MET A 17 6.46 -15.63 7.69
N LEU A 18 6.66 -14.46 8.29
CA LEU A 18 6.98 -14.32 9.72
C LEU A 18 5.76 -14.54 10.61
N SER A 19 4.58 -14.12 10.17
CA SER A 19 3.32 -14.32 10.91
C SER A 19 2.73 -15.72 10.71
N GLY A 20 2.98 -16.36 9.56
CA GLY A 20 2.27 -17.58 9.17
C GLY A 20 0.89 -17.32 8.57
N TRP A 21 0.59 -16.06 8.23
CA TRP A 21 -0.65 -15.62 7.58
C TRP A 21 -0.39 -15.17 6.15
N THR A 22 -1.05 -15.79 5.17
CA THR A 22 -0.89 -15.42 3.76
C THR A 22 -1.41 -14.00 3.49
N ARG A 23 -0.56 -13.18 2.84
CA ARG A 23 -0.83 -11.76 2.56
C ARG A 23 -1.44 -11.50 1.17
N HIS A 24 -1.81 -12.54 0.45
CA HIS A 24 -2.42 -12.47 -0.88
C HIS A 24 -3.95 -12.50 -0.80
N GLY A 25 -4.64 -12.12 -1.88
CA GLY A 25 -6.10 -12.22 -1.96
C GLY A 25 -6.85 -11.31 -0.98
N ARG A 26 -8.16 -11.55 -0.80
CA ARG A 26 -9.06 -10.68 -0.01
C ARG A 26 -8.71 -10.62 1.47
N LEU A 27 -8.28 -11.73 2.07
CA LEU A 27 -7.97 -11.82 3.50
C LEU A 27 -6.51 -11.45 3.79
N SER A 28 -5.94 -10.49 3.05
CA SER A 28 -4.52 -10.15 3.19
C SER A 28 -4.18 -9.65 4.60
N SER A 29 -5.06 -8.89 5.25
CA SER A 29 -4.81 -8.26 6.55
C SER A 29 -4.97 -9.22 7.73
N LEU A 30 -3.94 -9.33 8.59
CA LEU A 30 -4.01 -10.11 9.85
C LEU A 30 -4.79 -9.34 10.93
N TYR A 31 -4.92 -8.03 10.79
CA TYR A 31 -5.71 -7.21 11.71
C TYR A 31 -7.20 -7.27 11.38
N CYS A 32 -7.54 -7.29 10.10
CA CYS A 32 -8.94 -7.43 9.68
C CYS A 32 -9.36 -8.89 9.59
N LEU A 33 -8.42 -9.81 9.38
CA LEU A 33 -8.63 -11.24 9.14
C LEU A 33 -9.65 -11.45 8.01
N GLY A 34 -10.82 -11.98 8.35
CA GLY A 34 -11.98 -12.16 7.46
C GLY A 34 -12.89 -10.94 7.31
N ARG A 35 -12.77 -9.93 8.19
CA ARG A 35 -13.72 -8.81 8.33
C ARG A 35 -13.38 -7.65 7.40
N THR A 36 -13.18 -7.95 6.13
CA THR A 36 -12.76 -6.98 5.10
C THR A 36 -13.83 -6.80 4.04
N ASP A 37 -14.11 -5.54 3.70
CA ASP A 37 -15.02 -5.16 2.61
C ASP A 37 -14.33 -5.17 1.23
N ALA A 38 -13.16 -5.80 1.16
CA ALA A 38 -12.38 -5.95 -0.06
C ALA A 38 -13.19 -6.64 -1.15
N PHE A 39 -13.05 -6.15 -2.37
CA PHE A 39 -13.77 -6.63 -3.53
C PHE A 39 -12.80 -6.87 -4.69
N GLN A 40 -13.23 -7.68 -5.66
CA GLN A 40 -12.45 -7.93 -6.86
C GLN A 40 -12.87 -6.97 -7.97
N LEU A 41 -11.90 -6.34 -8.61
CA LEU A 41 -12.11 -5.51 -9.80
C LEU A 41 -12.58 -6.39 -10.97
N LYS A 42 -13.58 -5.95 -11.73
CA LYS A 42 -14.21 -6.74 -12.80
C LYS A 42 -13.26 -6.91 -13.98
N TYR A 43 -12.63 -5.82 -14.41
CA TYR A 43 -11.72 -5.80 -15.56
C TYR A 43 -10.27 -5.98 -15.12
N GLY A 44 -9.85 -5.32 -14.05
CA GLY A 44 -8.50 -5.46 -13.50
C GLY A 44 -8.23 -6.81 -12.85
N ARG A 45 -9.28 -7.57 -12.46
CA ARG A 45 -9.23 -8.88 -11.78
C ARG A 45 -8.44 -8.94 -10.47
N LYS A 46 -7.91 -7.80 -10.01
CA LYS A 46 -7.18 -7.67 -8.75
C LYS A 46 -8.15 -7.47 -7.59
N THR A 47 -7.74 -7.93 -6.41
CA THR A 47 -8.40 -7.55 -5.16
C THR A 47 -8.08 -6.09 -4.85
N SER A 48 -9.09 -5.32 -4.48
CA SER A 48 -8.99 -3.92 -4.08
C SER A 48 -9.50 -3.74 -2.65
N TRP A 49 -8.76 -2.94 -1.88
CA TRP A 49 -9.16 -2.43 -0.57
C TRP A 49 -9.52 -0.94 -0.62
N PHE A 50 -9.73 -0.40 -1.83
CA PHE A 50 -10.22 0.96 -1.98
C PHE A 50 -11.48 1.14 -1.12
N ASP A 51 -11.50 2.24 -0.38
CA ASP A 51 -12.60 2.61 0.51
C ASP A 51 -12.86 1.74 1.76
N CYS A 52 -12.07 0.69 1.99
CA CYS A 52 -12.21 -0.17 3.18
C CYS A 52 -11.75 0.51 4.48
N HIS A 53 -10.99 1.60 4.38
CA HIS A 53 -10.40 2.31 5.53
C HIS A 53 -11.36 3.33 6.17
N ARG A 54 -12.45 3.75 5.50
CA ARG A 54 -13.40 4.73 6.06
C ARG A 54 -14.06 4.28 7.36
N ARG A 55 -14.15 2.96 7.59
CA ARG A 55 -14.68 2.39 8.83
C ARG A 55 -13.80 2.67 10.06
N PHE A 56 -12.57 3.15 9.89
CA PHE A 56 -11.70 3.56 11.00
C PHE A 56 -11.91 5.02 11.42
N LEU A 57 -12.65 5.82 10.63
CA LEU A 57 -13.04 7.18 11.01
C LEU A 57 -14.07 7.15 12.14
N ILE A 58 -14.21 8.25 12.88
CA ILE A 58 -15.25 8.41 13.92
C ILE A 58 -16.65 8.26 13.29
N ILE A 59 -17.61 7.68 14.01
CA ILE A 59 -18.96 7.35 13.48
C ILE A 59 -19.67 8.55 12.84
N ARG A 60 -19.47 9.76 13.38
CA ARG A 60 -20.10 10.99 12.90
C ARG A 60 -19.29 11.75 11.84
N ASP A 61 -18.16 11.20 11.42
CA ASP A 61 -17.29 11.82 10.42
C ASP A 61 -18.02 12.00 9.07
N ALA A 62 -17.89 13.18 8.47
CA ALA A 62 -18.55 13.52 7.22
C ALA A 62 -18.12 12.60 6.06
N TYR A 63 -16.87 12.12 6.04
CA TYR A 63 -16.36 11.23 5.00
C TYR A 63 -17.02 9.85 5.02
N ARG A 64 -17.52 9.37 6.17
CA ARG A 64 -18.32 8.13 6.22
C ARG A 64 -19.63 8.24 5.43
N ARG A 65 -20.19 9.45 5.31
CA ARG A 65 -21.45 9.72 4.59
C ARG A 65 -21.24 10.21 3.16
N ASN A 66 -19.98 10.42 2.76
CA ASN A 66 -19.65 10.96 1.45
C ASN A 66 -19.86 9.89 0.36
N LYS A 67 -20.79 10.16 -0.56
CA LYS A 67 -21.19 9.25 -1.65
C LYS A 67 -20.47 9.52 -2.97
N THR A 68 -19.60 10.53 -3.02
CA THR A 68 -19.04 11.07 -4.27
C THR A 68 -17.51 10.96 -4.35
N LEU A 69 -16.79 11.27 -3.26
CA LEU A 69 -15.32 11.27 -3.24
C LEU A 69 -14.70 9.87 -3.15
N PHE A 70 -15.46 8.89 -2.64
CA PHE A 70 -15.01 7.51 -2.42
C PHE A 70 -15.78 6.54 -3.31
N ARG A 71 -16.16 5.36 -2.79
CA ARG A 71 -17.01 4.43 -3.51
C ARG A 71 -18.39 5.04 -3.76
N ARG A 72 -18.81 5.02 -5.02
CA ARG A 72 -20.06 5.56 -5.53
C ARG A 72 -21.23 5.10 -4.66
N ASN A 73 -22.06 6.06 -4.25
CA ASN A 73 -23.31 5.82 -3.52
C ASN A 73 -23.16 5.00 -2.22
N THR A 74 -21.96 4.96 -1.62
CA THR A 74 -21.67 4.14 -0.45
C THR A 74 -21.59 5.00 0.82
N ILE A 75 -22.37 4.62 1.85
CA ILE A 75 -22.24 5.14 3.23
C ILE A 75 -21.68 4.03 4.12
N VAL A 76 -20.72 4.36 4.99
CA VAL A 76 -20.07 3.41 5.89
C VAL A 76 -20.60 3.54 7.32
N HIS A 77 -21.43 2.58 7.73
CA HIS A 77 -21.92 2.47 9.11
C HIS A 77 -21.09 1.50 9.95
N ALA A 78 -20.35 0.58 9.32
CA ALA A 78 -19.55 -0.42 10.01
C ALA A 78 -18.51 0.22 10.95
N LEU A 79 -18.30 -0.44 12.08
CA LEU A 79 -17.22 -0.13 13.02
C LEU A 79 -15.90 -0.73 12.55
N PRO A 80 -14.74 -0.23 13.00
CA PRO A 80 -13.47 -0.90 12.72
C PRO A 80 -13.51 -2.36 13.21
N PRO A 81 -12.79 -3.28 12.54
CA PRO A 81 -12.71 -4.65 13.03
C PRO A 81 -12.07 -4.69 14.41
N VAL A 82 -12.58 -5.55 15.29
CA VAL A 82 -11.98 -5.80 16.62
C VAL A 82 -10.62 -6.47 16.42
N TYR A 83 -9.59 -5.91 17.03
CA TYR A 83 -8.26 -6.51 17.09
C TYR A 83 -8.28 -7.71 18.02
N LEU A 84 -7.75 -8.84 17.55
CA LEU A 84 -7.61 -10.03 18.38
C LEU A 84 -6.36 -9.93 19.25
N THR A 85 -6.48 -10.42 20.47
CA THR A 85 -5.37 -10.65 21.39
C THR A 85 -4.45 -11.76 20.86
N GLY A 86 -3.23 -11.86 21.40
CA GLY A 86 -2.33 -12.95 21.00
C GLY A 86 -2.86 -14.33 21.37
N GLU A 87 -3.57 -14.44 22.50
CA GLU A 87 -4.20 -15.70 22.94
C GLU A 87 -5.31 -16.13 21.97
N GLU A 88 -6.16 -15.19 21.52
CA GLU A 88 -7.19 -15.47 20.52
C GLU A 88 -6.59 -15.84 19.16
N LEU A 89 -5.50 -15.19 18.75
CA LEU A 89 -4.79 -15.53 17.52
C LEU A 89 -4.18 -16.94 17.60
N GLU A 90 -3.55 -17.30 18.72
CA GLU A 90 -3.01 -18.64 18.94
C GLU A 90 -4.12 -19.70 18.91
N ALA A 91 -5.23 -19.44 19.61
CA ALA A 91 -6.39 -20.33 19.60
C ALA A 91 -6.97 -20.53 18.19
N GLN A 92 -6.93 -19.51 17.32
CA GLN A 92 -7.31 -19.68 15.91
C GLN A 92 -6.33 -20.55 15.13
N ILE A 93 -5.02 -20.37 15.31
CA ILE A 93 -4.00 -21.20 14.65
C ILE A 93 -4.20 -22.67 15.05
N ASP A 94 -4.49 -22.92 16.33
CA ASP A 94 -4.80 -24.24 16.88
C ASP A 94 -6.10 -24.79 16.30
N HIS A 95 -7.18 -24.00 16.29
CA HIS A 95 -8.49 -24.38 15.75
C HIS A 95 -8.44 -24.80 14.28
N TYR A 96 -7.76 -24.00 13.45
CA TYR A 96 -7.62 -24.30 12.02
C TYR A 96 -6.57 -25.39 11.74
N GLY A 97 -5.82 -25.86 12.73
CA GLY A 97 -4.84 -26.94 12.54
C GLY A 97 -3.56 -26.50 11.81
N ALA A 98 -3.21 -25.21 11.88
CA ALA A 98 -2.04 -24.66 11.20
C ALA A 98 -0.73 -24.85 11.99
N GLN A 99 -0.60 -25.89 12.82
CA GLN A 99 0.54 -26.05 13.75
C GLN A 99 1.88 -26.30 13.07
N GLU A 100 1.88 -27.00 11.94
CA GLU A 100 3.11 -27.34 11.22
C GLU A 100 3.37 -26.37 10.07
N THR A 101 4.65 -26.12 9.77
CA THR A 101 5.01 -25.50 8.50
C THR A 101 4.73 -26.49 7.37
N VAL A 102 3.86 -26.09 6.45
CA VAL A 102 3.51 -26.86 5.26
C VAL A 102 4.79 -27.28 4.51
N LYS A 103 4.98 -28.60 4.34
CA LYS A 103 6.25 -29.20 3.87
C LYS A 103 6.64 -28.83 2.44
N ARG A 104 5.74 -28.25 1.62
CA ARG A 104 6.05 -27.67 0.28
C ARG A 104 5.00 -26.63 -0.14
N GLY A 105 5.45 -25.59 -0.83
CA GLY A 105 4.58 -24.61 -1.50
C GLY A 105 5.36 -23.64 -2.39
N GLY A 106 6.17 -24.16 -3.32
CA GLY A 106 6.69 -23.37 -4.43
C GLY A 106 5.68 -23.38 -5.59
N ASN A 107 5.45 -22.23 -6.22
CA ASN A 107 4.52 -21.99 -7.34
C ASN A 107 3.03 -22.01 -7.01
N TRP A 108 2.55 -20.98 -6.31
CA TRP A 108 1.21 -20.36 -6.50
C TRP A 108 -0.06 -21.22 -6.39
N HIS A 109 0.05 -22.49 -6.04
CA HIS A 109 -1.08 -23.37 -5.76
C HIS A 109 -1.21 -23.56 -4.26
N THR A 110 -2.45 -23.55 -3.75
CA THR A 110 -2.77 -24.00 -2.40
C THR A 110 -2.23 -25.42 -2.24
N PRO A 111 -1.18 -25.65 -1.42
CA PRO A 111 -0.68 -26.99 -1.18
C PRO A 111 -1.80 -27.92 -0.73
N ARG A 112 -1.73 -29.21 -1.08
CA ARG A 112 -2.74 -30.21 -0.69
C ARG A 112 -2.83 -30.41 0.84
N ASN A 113 -1.86 -29.90 1.58
CA ASN A 113 -1.75 -30.01 3.04
C ASN A 113 -2.01 -28.67 3.75
N MET A 114 -2.77 -27.76 3.13
CA MET A 114 -3.22 -26.54 3.80
C MET A 114 -4.34 -26.85 4.79
N PRO A 115 -4.50 -26.03 5.84
CA PRO A 115 -5.53 -26.29 6.83
C PRO A 115 -6.93 -26.04 6.27
N ASP A 116 -7.93 -26.71 6.84
CA ASP A 116 -9.31 -26.70 6.35
C ASP A 116 -9.91 -25.30 6.39
N GLY A 117 -10.48 -24.84 5.26
CA GLY A 117 -11.01 -23.49 5.12
C GLY A 117 -9.97 -22.43 4.72
N TYR A 118 -8.72 -22.83 4.43
CA TYR A 118 -7.69 -21.92 3.93
C TYR A 118 -8.12 -21.26 2.61
N GLY A 119 -7.94 -19.94 2.52
CA GLY A 119 -8.30 -19.13 1.35
C GLY A 119 -9.75 -18.69 1.30
N GLU A 120 -10.61 -19.31 2.12
CA GLU A 120 -12.04 -18.99 2.21
C GLU A 120 -12.39 -18.32 3.54
N HIS A 121 -11.98 -18.93 4.66
CA HIS A 121 -12.29 -18.46 6.01
C HIS A 121 -11.09 -17.83 6.70
N HIS A 122 -9.88 -18.35 6.44
CA HIS A 122 -8.64 -17.87 7.03
C HIS A 122 -7.46 -18.00 6.05
N HIS A 123 -6.34 -17.36 6.38
CA HIS A 123 -5.08 -17.47 5.63
C HIS A 123 -3.92 -18.02 6.48
N TRP A 124 -4.21 -18.58 7.66
CA TRP A 124 -3.21 -19.36 8.41
C TRP A 124 -2.69 -20.52 7.56
N HIS A 125 -1.38 -20.57 7.36
CA HIS A 125 -0.70 -21.66 6.66
C HIS A 125 0.42 -22.29 7.49
N LYS A 126 0.76 -21.71 8.65
CA LYS A 126 1.66 -22.28 9.65
C LYS A 126 1.56 -21.51 10.97
N LYS A 127 2.03 -22.14 12.05
CA LYS A 127 2.37 -21.51 13.32
C LYS A 127 3.82 -21.07 13.21
N SER A 128 4.03 -19.77 13.34
CA SER A 128 5.38 -19.20 13.33
C SER A 128 6.18 -19.71 14.54
N ILE A 129 7.49 -19.90 14.37
CA ILE A 129 8.41 -20.28 15.46
C ILE A 129 8.37 -19.27 16.62
N PHE A 130 7.96 -18.03 16.37
CA PHE A 130 7.83 -17.03 17.43
C PHE A 130 6.79 -17.41 18.49
N TRP A 131 5.80 -18.26 18.16
CA TRP A 131 4.83 -18.76 19.14
C TRP A 131 5.43 -19.76 20.14
N GLU A 132 6.66 -20.25 19.93
CA GLU A 132 7.40 -21.02 20.94
C GLU A 132 7.92 -20.13 22.08
N LEU A 133 7.98 -18.81 21.88
CA LEU A 133 8.35 -17.85 22.91
C LEU A 133 7.14 -17.62 23.83
N PRO A 134 7.21 -17.95 25.14
CA PRO A 134 6.04 -17.92 26.03
C PRO A 134 5.35 -16.56 26.12
N TYR A 135 6.11 -15.48 25.93
CA TYR A 135 5.66 -14.09 26.00
C TYR A 135 5.15 -13.53 24.66
N TRP A 136 5.22 -14.28 23.56
CA TRP A 136 4.87 -13.77 22.23
C TRP A 136 3.40 -13.40 22.10
N LYS A 137 2.53 -14.15 22.77
CA LYS A 137 1.10 -13.88 22.85
C LYS A 137 0.78 -12.57 23.57
N ASP A 138 1.66 -12.15 24.49
CA ASP A 138 1.46 -10.94 25.31
C ASP A 138 1.85 -9.65 24.57
N HIS A 139 2.58 -9.75 23.44
CA HIS A 139 2.91 -8.57 22.65
C HIS A 139 1.68 -7.96 21.98
N LEU A 140 1.48 -6.66 22.15
CA LEU A 140 0.46 -5.91 21.41
C LEU A 140 0.81 -5.79 19.92
N LEU A 141 2.10 -5.65 19.61
CA LEU A 141 2.61 -5.39 18.26
C LEU A 141 3.75 -6.37 17.93
N ARG A 142 3.40 -7.50 17.33
CA ARG A 142 4.34 -8.59 16.98
C ARG A 142 5.17 -8.31 15.73
N HIS A 143 4.53 -7.69 14.74
CA HIS A 143 5.09 -7.53 13.42
C HIS A 143 4.84 -6.10 12.90
N ASN A 144 5.94 -5.42 12.60
CA ASN A 144 5.99 -4.10 12.01
C ASN A 144 6.32 -4.19 10.52
N LEU A 145 5.75 -3.27 9.76
CA LEU A 145 6.04 -3.15 8.34
C LEU A 145 7.24 -2.22 8.14
N ASP A 146 8.13 -2.59 7.22
CA ASP A 146 9.22 -1.74 6.77
C ASP A 146 8.65 -0.55 5.98
N VAL A 147 8.68 0.63 6.62
CA VAL A 147 8.15 1.88 6.08
C VAL A 147 8.90 2.32 4.83
N MET A 148 10.22 2.10 4.74
CA MET A 148 11.00 2.49 3.56
C MET A 148 10.59 1.68 2.33
N HIS A 149 10.32 0.38 2.51
CA HIS A 149 9.81 -0.46 1.42
C HIS A 149 8.38 -0.05 1.02
N ILE A 150 7.53 0.34 1.98
CA ILE A 150 6.20 0.88 1.68
C ILE A 150 6.32 2.17 0.86
N GLU A 151 7.14 3.12 1.30
CA GLU A 151 7.34 4.38 0.62
C GLU A 151 7.88 4.19 -0.79
N LYS A 152 8.85 3.28 -0.99
CA LYS A 152 9.31 2.92 -2.33
C LYS A 152 8.17 2.44 -3.22
N ASN A 153 7.31 1.56 -2.72
CA ASN A 153 6.16 1.07 -3.47
C ASN A 153 5.16 2.20 -3.80
N PHE A 154 4.93 3.12 -2.87
CA PHE A 154 4.08 4.30 -3.11
C PHE A 154 4.68 5.23 -4.16
N PHE A 155 5.96 5.59 -3.99
CA PHE A 155 6.72 6.40 -4.93
C PHE A 155 6.67 5.82 -6.34
N ASP A 156 7.04 4.54 -6.50
CA ASP A 156 7.04 3.88 -7.80
C ASP A 156 5.63 3.92 -8.43
N ASN A 157 4.58 3.65 -7.67
CA ASN A 157 3.21 3.67 -8.20
C ASN A 157 2.75 5.09 -8.58
N ILE A 158 3.08 6.11 -7.80
CA ILE A 158 2.78 7.52 -8.11
C ILE A 158 3.53 7.93 -9.37
N MET A 159 4.87 7.78 -9.39
CA MET A 159 5.71 8.21 -10.49
C MET A 159 5.38 7.48 -11.79
N HIS A 160 5.18 6.16 -11.76
CA HIS A 160 4.77 5.42 -12.96
C HIS A 160 3.41 5.86 -13.50
N THR A 161 2.50 6.31 -12.63
CA THR A 161 1.16 6.78 -13.02
C THR A 161 1.21 8.17 -13.62
N ILE A 162 1.85 9.14 -12.96
CA ILE A 162 1.93 10.53 -13.46
C ILE A 162 2.80 10.62 -14.74
N LEU A 163 3.86 9.82 -14.83
CA LEU A 163 4.73 9.76 -16.01
C LEU A 163 4.18 8.87 -17.12
N ASN A 164 3.06 8.17 -16.89
CA ASN A 164 2.45 7.22 -17.82
C ASN A 164 3.45 6.16 -18.35
N VAL A 165 4.19 5.52 -17.44
CA VAL A 165 5.17 4.49 -17.81
C VAL A 165 4.46 3.22 -18.26
N ALA A 166 4.72 2.80 -19.49
CA ALA A 166 4.12 1.60 -20.09
C ALA A 166 4.25 0.38 -19.16
N GLU A 167 3.17 -0.41 -19.08
CA GLU A 167 3.03 -1.62 -18.25
C GLU A 167 3.13 -1.43 -16.72
N ARG A 168 3.56 -0.25 -16.24
CA ARG A 168 3.76 0.05 -14.82
C ARG A 168 2.73 1.01 -14.26
N THR A 169 2.17 1.88 -15.11
CA THR A 169 1.09 2.82 -14.75
C THR A 169 -0.11 2.10 -14.12
N LYS A 170 -0.73 2.71 -13.11
CA LYS A 170 -2.01 2.24 -12.54
C LYS A 170 -3.23 2.75 -13.32
N ASP A 171 -3.01 3.69 -14.23
CA ASP A 171 -4.06 4.27 -15.06
C ASP A 171 -4.19 3.51 -16.40
N SER A 172 -4.60 2.25 -16.31
CA SER A 172 -4.75 1.36 -17.47
C SER A 172 -6.18 1.34 -17.99
N LYS A 173 -6.38 0.89 -19.25
CA LYS A 173 -7.72 0.70 -19.85
C LYS A 173 -8.64 -0.13 -18.96
N ASN A 174 -8.14 -1.23 -18.37
CA ASN A 174 -8.93 -2.05 -17.45
C ASN A 174 -9.34 -1.27 -16.19
N SER A 175 -8.43 -0.46 -15.65
CA SER A 175 -8.72 0.38 -14.47
C SER A 175 -9.80 1.41 -14.79
N MET A 176 -9.77 2.01 -15.98
CA MET A 176 -10.81 2.94 -16.45
C MET A 176 -12.16 2.26 -16.66
N LEU A 177 -12.18 1.03 -17.19
CA LEU A 177 -13.42 0.24 -17.33
C LEU A 177 -14.03 -0.16 -15.97
N ASP A 178 -13.22 -0.26 -14.92
CA ASP A 178 -13.69 -0.52 -13.56
C ASP A 178 -14.28 0.75 -12.89
N LEU A 179 -13.85 1.96 -13.27
CA LEU A 179 -14.25 3.21 -12.62
C LEU A 179 -15.78 3.45 -12.57
N PRO A 180 -16.57 3.25 -13.64
CA PRO A 180 -18.02 3.52 -13.62
C PRO A 180 -18.79 2.76 -12.55
N ALA A 181 -18.30 1.56 -12.20
CA ALA A 181 -18.89 0.70 -11.18
C ALA A 181 -18.45 1.09 -9.75
N ILE A 182 -17.34 1.81 -9.60
CA ILE A 182 -16.68 2.03 -8.30
C ILE A 182 -16.76 3.49 -7.86
N CYS A 183 -16.57 4.46 -8.75
CA CYS A 183 -16.40 5.87 -8.41
C CYS A 183 -17.42 6.76 -9.15
N LYS A 184 -17.67 7.96 -8.63
CA LYS A 184 -18.48 8.99 -9.30
C LYS A 184 -17.55 10.01 -9.99
N ARG A 185 -16.86 9.57 -11.05
CA ARG A 185 -15.84 10.33 -11.80
C ARG A 185 -16.04 10.15 -13.31
N SER A 186 -17.17 10.64 -13.83
CA SER A 186 -17.52 10.48 -15.25
C SER A 186 -16.49 11.10 -16.20
N GLU A 187 -15.78 12.12 -15.73
CA GLU A 187 -14.66 12.78 -16.42
C GLU A 187 -13.46 11.86 -16.69
N LEU A 188 -13.37 10.71 -16.01
CA LEU A 188 -12.31 9.70 -16.19
C LEU A 188 -12.78 8.46 -16.97
N HIS A 189 -14.04 8.43 -17.42
CA HIS A 189 -14.56 7.30 -18.16
C HIS A 189 -14.06 7.33 -19.61
N ILE A 190 -13.89 6.14 -20.19
CA ILE A 190 -13.66 5.99 -21.64
C ILE A 190 -14.86 6.58 -22.37
N THR A 191 -14.61 7.39 -23.41
CA THR A 191 -15.68 8.00 -24.20
C THR A 191 -16.42 6.96 -25.04
N ASP A 192 -17.59 7.32 -25.57
CA ASP A 192 -18.38 6.42 -26.42
C ASP A 192 -17.62 6.02 -27.69
N ASP A 193 -16.72 6.89 -28.17
CA ASP A 193 -15.81 6.64 -29.30
C ASP A 193 -14.64 5.70 -28.94
N GLY A 194 -14.52 5.29 -27.68
CA GLY A 194 -13.45 4.42 -27.19
C GLY A 194 -12.16 5.16 -26.85
N GLU A 195 -12.16 6.49 -26.84
CA GLU A 195 -11.00 7.30 -26.49
C GLU A 195 -10.76 7.33 -24.98
N ILE A 196 -9.49 7.30 -24.61
CA ILE A 196 -9.06 7.38 -23.22
C ILE A 196 -8.82 8.86 -22.89
N PRO A 197 -9.57 9.46 -21.93
CA PRO A 197 -9.37 10.85 -21.58
C PRO A 197 -7.97 11.07 -21.01
N PHE A 198 -7.38 12.21 -21.31
CA PHE A 198 -6.12 12.62 -20.69
C PHE A 198 -6.40 13.10 -19.26
N PRO A 199 -5.95 12.39 -18.21
CA PRO A 199 -6.30 12.74 -16.86
C PRO A 199 -5.45 13.91 -16.34
N ILE A 200 -6.01 14.72 -15.46
CA ILE A 200 -5.38 15.93 -14.91
C ILE A 200 -4.06 15.69 -14.16
N PHE A 201 -3.79 14.44 -13.76
CA PHE A 201 -2.58 14.05 -13.03
C PHE A 201 -1.47 13.51 -13.92
N ARG A 202 -1.73 13.29 -15.22
CA ARG A 202 -0.72 12.81 -16.16
C ARG A 202 0.10 13.97 -16.67
N MET A 203 1.41 13.83 -16.64
CA MET A 203 2.34 14.84 -17.14
C MET A 203 2.45 14.80 -18.66
N GLU A 204 2.44 15.99 -19.27
CA GLU A 204 2.81 16.19 -20.66
C GLU A 204 4.33 16.08 -20.88
N SER A 205 4.74 15.93 -22.14
CA SER A 205 6.16 15.69 -22.48
C SER A 205 7.10 16.81 -22.04
N ASN A 206 6.68 18.07 -22.13
CA ASN A 206 7.41 19.24 -21.65
C ASN A 206 7.59 19.21 -20.12
N ALA A 207 6.52 18.91 -19.37
CA ALA A 207 6.55 18.82 -17.91
C ALA A 207 7.45 17.67 -17.45
N LYS A 208 7.43 16.51 -18.14
CA LYS A 208 8.36 15.41 -17.87
C LYS A 208 9.81 15.83 -18.09
N ALA A 209 10.10 16.47 -19.24
CA ALA A 209 11.45 16.93 -19.56
C ALA A 209 11.97 17.93 -18.51
N ALA A 210 11.12 18.87 -18.07
CA ALA A 210 11.44 19.82 -17.01
C ALA A 210 11.77 19.11 -15.68
N LEU A 211 10.93 18.16 -15.24
CA LEU A 211 11.19 17.36 -14.03
C LEU A 211 12.55 16.67 -14.10
N PHE A 212 12.84 16.02 -15.22
CA PHE A 212 14.05 15.23 -15.39
C PHE A 212 15.32 16.09 -15.55
N CYS A 213 15.21 17.25 -16.18
CA CYS A 213 16.28 18.25 -16.24
C CYS A 213 16.58 18.77 -14.83
N TRP A 214 15.56 19.19 -14.08
CA TRP A 214 15.71 19.63 -12.70
C TRP A 214 16.36 18.57 -11.79
N VAL A 215 15.91 17.31 -11.86
CA VAL A 215 16.54 16.22 -11.07
C VAL A 215 17.99 15.97 -11.48
N LYS A 216 18.36 16.17 -12.74
CA LYS A 216 19.73 15.96 -13.22
C LYS A 216 20.68 17.10 -12.84
N GLU A 217 20.21 18.34 -12.91
CA GLU A 217 21.07 19.52 -12.89
C GLU A 217 21.08 20.21 -11.53
N ASP A 218 19.93 20.30 -10.87
CA ASP A 218 19.72 21.15 -9.70
C ASP A 218 19.60 20.36 -8.39
N VAL A 219 19.03 19.15 -8.43
CA VAL A 219 18.86 18.33 -7.23
C VAL A 219 20.19 17.77 -6.76
N LYS A 220 20.70 18.37 -5.67
CA LYS A 220 21.95 17.99 -5.02
C LYS A 220 21.72 17.72 -3.55
N PHE A 221 22.38 16.68 -3.04
CA PHE A 221 22.37 16.33 -1.62
C PHE A 221 23.82 16.26 -1.10
N PRO A 222 24.03 16.42 0.21
CA PRO A 222 25.33 16.15 0.82
C PRO A 222 25.84 14.75 0.50
N ASP A 223 27.16 14.59 0.46
CA ASP A 223 27.77 13.29 0.20
C ASP A 223 27.33 12.25 1.25
N GLY A 224 27.08 11.02 0.78
CA GLY A 224 26.57 9.93 1.61
C GLY A 224 25.08 10.02 1.99
N TYR A 225 24.36 11.10 1.65
CA TYR A 225 22.94 11.23 2.03
C TYR A 225 22.00 10.46 1.08
N VAL A 226 22.11 10.65 -0.23
CA VAL A 226 21.29 9.96 -1.26
C VAL A 226 22.20 9.48 -2.38
N SER A 227 21.81 8.43 -3.10
CA SER A 227 22.52 8.08 -4.33
C SER A 227 22.42 9.20 -5.36
N ASN A 228 23.30 9.19 -6.37
CA ASN A 228 23.27 10.21 -7.40
C ASN A 228 22.00 10.06 -8.28
N LEU A 229 20.95 10.84 -7.96
CA LEU A 229 19.64 10.78 -8.62
C LEU A 229 19.69 11.09 -10.12
N SER A 230 20.68 11.86 -10.59
CA SER A 230 20.86 12.10 -12.03
C SER A 230 21.09 10.81 -12.82
N LYS A 231 21.74 9.81 -12.21
CA LYS A 231 21.96 8.48 -12.80
C LYS A 231 20.70 7.62 -12.80
N CYS A 232 19.69 8.01 -12.02
CA CYS A 232 18.42 7.30 -11.96
C CYS A 232 17.42 7.79 -13.02
N VAL A 233 17.74 8.81 -13.81
CA VAL A 233 16.85 9.32 -14.86
C VAL A 233 17.14 8.60 -16.19
N GLU A 234 16.18 7.81 -16.67
CA GLU A 234 16.28 7.06 -17.92
C GLU A 234 15.49 7.76 -19.03
N GLU A 235 16.20 8.18 -20.08
CA GLU A 235 15.65 8.72 -21.35
C GLU A 235 14.63 9.86 -21.18
N ALA A 236 14.65 10.57 -20.04
CA ALA A 236 13.63 11.56 -19.68
C ALA A 236 12.19 11.01 -19.75
N GLN A 237 12.00 9.71 -19.49
CA GLN A 237 10.69 9.06 -19.46
C GLN A 237 10.35 8.49 -18.08
N LYS A 238 11.34 7.99 -17.32
CA LYS A 238 11.11 7.36 -16.02
C LYS A 238 12.33 7.39 -15.13
N PHE A 239 12.10 7.11 -13.85
CA PHE A 239 13.14 6.80 -12.89
C PHE A 239 13.47 5.30 -12.94
N LYS A 240 14.76 4.96 -12.90
CA LYS A 240 15.27 3.58 -12.85
C LYS A 240 16.42 3.48 -11.86
N GLY A 241 16.46 2.36 -11.12
CA GLY A 241 17.59 2.07 -10.22
C GLY A 241 17.60 2.86 -8.91
N MET A 242 16.53 3.60 -8.59
CA MET A 242 16.40 4.23 -7.26
C MET A 242 16.28 3.16 -6.17
N LYS A 243 17.10 3.29 -5.13
CA LYS A 243 17.03 2.45 -3.94
C LYS A 243 15.87 2.90 -3.04
N SER A 244 15.46 2.06 -2.09
CA SER A 244 14.39 2.42 -1.14
C SER A 244 14.69 3.72 -0.39
N HIS A 245 15.95 3.97 -0.04
CA HIS A 245 16.37 5.24 0.59
C HIS A 245 16.22 6.45 -0.34
N ASP A 246 16.52 6.30 -1.63
CA ASP A 246 16.38 7.40 -2.60
C ASP A 246 14.91 7.77 -2.78
N CYS A 247 14.02 6.77 -2.87
CA CYS A 247 12.58 6.97 -2.93
C CYS A 247 12.04 7.60 -1.65
N HIS A 248 12.53 7.17 -0.48
CA HIS A 248 12.17 7.73 0.83
C HIS A 248 12.50 9.23 0.89
N VAL A 249 13.73 9.61 0.54
CA VAL A 249 14.12 11.02 0.53
C VAL A 249 13.33 11.81 -0.50
N PHE A 250 13.11 11.27 -1.70
CA PHE A 250 12.30 11.96 -2.71
C PHE A 250 10.88 12.20 -2.20
N MET A 251 10.19 11.18 -1.67
CA MET A 251 8.83 11.29 -1.15
C MET A 251 8.69 12.35 -0.06
N GLN A 252 9.61 12.37 0.90
CA GLN A 252 9.49 13.23 2.08
C GLN A 252 10.03 14.64 1.87
N ARG A 253 11.07 14.78 1.05
CA ARG A 253 11.80 16.05 0.87
C ARG A 253 11.48 16.74 -0.43
N LEU A 254 11.33 16.01 -1.54
CA LEU A 254 11.21 16.60 -2.87
C LEU A 254 9.76 16.64 -3.38
N LEU A 255 9.01 15.54 -3.23
CA LEU A 255 7.63 15.42 -3.72
C LEU A 255 6.71 16.59 -3.33
N PRO A 256 6.81 17.18 -2.12
CA PRO A 256 5.96 18.31 -1.73
C PRO A 256 6.04 19.54 -2.64
N PHE A 257 7.13 19.72 -3.39
CA PHE A 257 7.30 20.87 -4.28
C PHE A 257 7.76 20.51 -5.69
N ALA A 258 8.29 19.30 -5.91
CA ALA A 258 8.86 18.85 -7.18
C ALA A 258 7.89 18.92 -8.37
N LEU A 259 6.58 18.96 -8.09
CA LEU A 259 5.52 18.92 -9.10
C LEU A 259 4.69 20.20 -9.16
N THR A 260 5.05 21.26 -8.41
CA THR A 260 4.18 22.44 -8.20
C THR A 260 3.93 23.22 -9.47
N GLU A 261 4.93 23.35 -10.34
CA GLU A 261 4.81 24.03 -11.62
C GLU A 261 4.52 23.06 -12.79
N LEU A 262 4.41 21.76 -12.49
CA LEU A 262 4.35 20.71 -13.51
C LEU A 262 2.97 20.03 -13.61
N LEU A 263 2.14 20.19 -12.58
CA LEU A 263 0.80 19.62 -12.49
C LEU A 263 -0.18 20.68 -11.94
N PRO A 264 -1.49 20.53 -12.18
CA PRO A 264 -2.49 21.42 -11.60
C PRO A 264 -2.41 21.45 -10.07
N GLU A 265 -2.65 22.63 -9.49
CA GLU A 265 -2.55 22.91 -8.04
C GLU A 265 -3.19 21.81 -7.18
N LYS A 266 -4.45 21.45 -7.46
CA LYS A 266 -5.18 20.41 -6.70
C LYS A 266 -4.50 19.03 -6.72
N VAL A 267 -3.81 18.69 -7.81
CA VAL A 267 -3.06 17.43 -7.91
C VAL A 267 -1.77 17.53 -7.11
N ASN A 268 -1.07 18.66 -7.23
CA ASN A 268 0.14 18.93 -6.46
C ASN A 268 -0.12 18.90 -4.95
N GLU A 269 -1.16 19.59 -4.47
CA GLU A 269 -1.55 19.60 -3.05
C GLU A 269 -1.82 18.18 -2.52
N ALA A 270 -2.51 17.34 -3.31
CA ALA A 270 -2.77 15.96 -2.93
C ALA A 270 -1.46 15.13 -2.82
N LEU A 271 -0.55 15.28 -3.78
CA LEU A 271 0.75 14.59 -3.77
C LEU A 271 1.67 15.11 -2.66
N ALA A 272 1.67 16.42 -2.42
CA ALA A 272 2.39 17.05 -1.33
C ALA A 272 1.88 16.59 0.04
N GLY A 273 0.56 16.45 0.19
CA GLY A 273 -0.07 15.88 1.38
C GLY A 273 0.37 14.44 1.65
N ILE A 274 0.56 13.62 0.61
CA ILE A 274 1.12 12.26 0.75
C ILE A 274 2.57 12.33 1.25
N GLY A 275 3.40 13.21 0.67
CA GLY A 275 4.78 13.40 1.11
C GLY A 275 4.87 13.87 2.56
N ALA A 276 4.00 14.80 2.96
CA ALA A 276 3.89 15.28 4.33
C ALA A 276 3.44 14.18 5.30
N PHE A 277 2.43 13.38 4.93
CA PHE A 277 1.97 12.26 5.74
C PHE A 277 3.10 11.26 6.05
N PHE A 278 3.89 10.87 5.04
CA PHE A 278 5.02 9.96 5.25
C PHE A 278 6.15 10.58 6.05
N ARG A 279 6.41 11.87 5.84
CA ARG A 279 7.36 12.62 6.66
C ARG A 279 6.94 12.61 8.13
N ASP A 280 5.68 12.93 8.42
CA ASP A 280 5.14 12.95 9.78
C ASP A 280 5.20 11.56 10.43
N LEU A 281 4.88 10.50 9.67
CA LEU A 281 4.99 9.11 10.12
C LEU A 281 6.42 8.72 10.52
N CYS A 282 7.42 9.25 9.83
CA CYS A 282 8.85 8.96 10.07
C CYS A 282 9.52 9.93 11.04
N THR A 283 8.86 11.04 11.40
CA THR A 283 9.33 11.91 12.48
C THR A 283 9.04 11.26 13.84
N ARG A 284 9.95 11.43 14.81
CA ARG A 284 9.67 11.08 16.21
C ARG A 284 8.60 12.02 16.74
N THR A 285 7.33 11.69 16.55
CA THR A 285 6.26 12.30 17.33
C THR A 285 6.17 11.57 18.67
N ASP A 286 6.89 12.08 19.68
CA ASP A 286 6.56 11.88 21.11
C ASP A 286 5.26 12.64 21.48
N GLU A 287 4.27 12.66 20.58
CA GLU A 287 2.96 13.22 20.87
C GLU A 287 2.02 12.08 21.19
N SER A 288 2.00 11.73 22.47
CA SER A 288 0.82 11.17 23.13
C SER A 288 -0.40 12.01 22.74
N ARG A 289 -1.11 11.62 21.69
CA ARG A 289 -2.48 12.07 21.46
C ARG A 289 -3.34 11.49 22.58
N LYS A 290 -3.49 12.30 23.63
CA LYS A 290 -4.55 12.17 24.64
C LYS A 290 -5.92 12.27 23.98
#